data_AF-A0A6A5T6Z3-F1
#
_entry.id   AF-A0A6A5T6Z3-F1
#
_cell.length_a   1.000
_cell.length_b   1.000
_cell.length_c   1.000
_cell.angle_alpha   90.00
_cell.angle_beta   90.00
_cell.angle_gamma   90.00
#
_symmetry.space_group_name_H-M   'P 1'
#
loop_
_entity.id
_entity.type
_entity.pdbx_description
1 polymer ?
#
loop_
_entity_poly.entity_id
_entity_poly.type
_entity_poly.pdbx_seq_one_letter_code
_entity_poly.pdbx_strand_id
1 'polypeptide(L)'
;MSPSLLILPKEIRLQIWSHAYFSQPPRLVALETLPHNEEHPGHTFCPRYSPSPAPTVVNLCHESRAEARYQALKAGHIVQLPHPLGGPNPGPDLYFRFSTDILFIPLLGPRLGHYDSSPDSGLLAHFHTAIASNPTLLRSIAITKVIQSGFRDGSLSNVLREFPNISRIVMMLTEDVENSDREKELFVRAAARIVRMYKIDLMSRARGKGETFRPHLFDVEFARLRGGTLDIVSKEIWKEWSDGGDEWATLDNSEPFW
;
A
#
# COMPACT_ATOMS: atom_id res chain seq x y z
N MET A 1 -29.68 14.94 24.01
CA MET A 1 -28.33 15.00 24.59
C MET A 1 -27.72 13.61 24.48
N SER A 2 -26.58 13.46 23.80
CA SER A 2 -25.85 12.18 23.80
C SER A 2 -25.13 12.01 25.14
N PRO A 3 -25.21 10.85 25.81
CA PRO A 3 -24.49 10.63 27.06
C PRO A 3 -22.98 10.70 26.80
N SER A 4 -22.25 11.41 27.68
CA SER A 4 -20.79 11.54 27.54
C SER A 4 -20.10 10.22 27.84
N LEU A 5 -19.22 9.77 26.93
CA LEU A 5 -18.38 8.59 27.11
C LEU A 5 -17.61 8.61 28.43
N LEU A 6 -17.26 9.79 28.94
CA LEU A 6 -16.48 9.98 30.18
C LEU A 6 -17.21 9.52 31.46
N ILE A 7 -18.54 9.37 31.42
CA ILE A 7 -19.37 8.93 32.56
C ILE A 7 -19.33 7.40 32.73
N LEU A 8 -18.90 6.67 31.69
CA LEU A 8 -18.85 5.21 31.72
C LEU A 8 -17.66 4.67 32.54
N PRO A 9 -17.81 3.51 33.22
CA PRO A 9 -16.69 2.80 33.85
C PRO A 9 -15.53 2.60 32.88
N LYS A 10 -14.30 2.63 33.40
CA LYS A 10 -13.07 2.59 32.60
C LYS A 10 -13.02 1.35 31.69
N GLU A 11 -13.48 0.22 32.21
CA GLU A 11 -13.54 -1.08 31.56
C GLU A 11 -14.41 -1.02 30.30
N ILE A 12 -15.58 -0.38 30.41
CA ILE A 12 -16.51 -0.16 29.29
C ILE A 12 -15.92 0.81 28.27
N ARG A 13 -15.24 1.90 28.72
CA ARG A 13 -14.56 2.83 27.81
C ARG A 13 -13.45 2.13 27.00
N LEU A 14 -12.63 1.30 27.65
CA LEU A 14 -11.59 0.50 26.99
C LEU A 14 -12.20 -0.51 26.01
N GLN A 15 -13.27 -1.21 26.36
CA GLN A 15 -13.98 -2.12 25.44
C GLN A 15 -14.54 -1.39 24.22
N ILE A 16 -15.13 -0.20 24.40
CA ILE A 16 -15.62 0.64 23.29
C ILE A 16 -14.46 1.03 22.36
N TRP A 17 -13.31 1.47 22.89
CA TRP A 17 -12.15 1.83 22.07
C TRP A 17 -11.50 0.62 21.39
N SER A 18 -11.44 -0.53 22.06
CA SER A 18 -10.99 -1.79 21.47
C SER A 18 -11.85 -2.18 20.27
N HIS A 19 -13.18 -2.20 20.43
CA HIS A 19 -14.11 -2.45 19.33
C HIS A 19 -13.98 -1.39 18.21
N ALA A 20 -13.91 -0.11 18.58
CA ALA A 20 -13.76 1.00 17.63
C ALA A 20 -12.40 1.01 16.90
N TYR A 21 -11.37 0.33 17.39
CA TYR A 21 -10.10 0.12 16.68
C TYR A 21 -10.25 -0.92 15.55
N PHE A 22 -10.90 -2.05 15.84
CA PHE A 22 -11.11 -3.11 14.84
C PHE A 22 -12.16 -2.73 13.79
N SER A 23 -13.22 -2.00 14.17
CA SER A 23 -14.31 -1.58 13.27
C SER A 23 -14.00 -0.35 12.40
N GLN A 24 -12.75 0.12 12.31
CA GLN A 24 -12.41 1.26 11.44
C GLN A 24 -12.43 0.87 9.97
N PRO A 25 -12.87 1.76 9.06
CA PRO A 25 -12.82 1.50 7.62
C PRO A 25 -11.38 1.28 7.12
N PRO A 26 -11.20 0.66 5.95
CA PRO A 26 -9.93 0.63 5.22
C PRO A 26 -9.28 2.02 5.13
N ARG A 27 -7.96 2.08 5.37
CA ARG A 27 -7.17 3.31 5.27
C ARG A 27 -6.11 3.16 4.18
N LEU A 28 -5.85 4.23 3.43
CA LEU A 28 -4.57 4.35 2.72
C LEU A 28 -3.48 4.64 3.74
N VAL A 29 -2.45 3.79 3.77
CA VAL A 29 -1.29 3.94 4.64
C VAL A 29 -0.07 4.13 3.76
N ALA A 30 0.43 5.36 3.71
CA ALA A 30 1.69 5.69 3.05
C ALA A 30 2.85 5.50 4.03
N LEU A 31 3.85 4.72 3.65
CA LEU A 31 5.14 4.75 4.34
C LEU A 31 5.89 6.01 3.89
N GLU A 32 6.35 6.79 4.86
CA GLU A 32 6.99 8.12 4.78
C GLU A 32 7.74 8.29 6.18
N THR A 33 8.58 9.30 6.51
CA THR A 33 9.15 9.57 7.91
C THR A 33 9.80 10.94 8.38
N LEU A 34 10.80 11.61 7.74
CA LEU A 34 11.42 12.97 8.02
C LEU A 34 12.30 13.50 6.80
N PRO A 35 12.01 14.61 6.04
CA PRO A 35 12.53 14.99 4.68
C PRO A 35 14.03 14.82 4.28
N HIS A 36 14.32 14.56 2.98
CA HIS A 36 15.67 14.47 2.38
C HIS A 36 16.57 15.64 2.78
N ASN A 37 17.61 15.31 3.55
CA ASN A 37 18.77 16.14 3.69
C ASN A 37 19.75 15.81 2.55
N GLU A 38 20.20 16.77 1.76
CA GLU A 38 21.23 16.52 0.73
C GLU A 38 22.59 16.12 1.35
N GLU A 39 22.78 16.36 2.66
CA GLU A 39 23.98 16.01 3.43
C GLU A 39 24.08 14.51 3.82
N HIS A 40 23.67 13.58 2.95
CA HIS A 40 23.94 12.16 3.14
C HIS A 40 24.40 11.49 1.84
N PRO A 41 25.28 10.47 1.89
CA PRO A 41 25.68 9.75 0.69
C PRO A 41 24.49 8.99 0.08
N GLY A 42 24.53 8.74 -1.23
CA GLY A 42 23.39 8.18 -2.00
C GLY A 42 22.93 6.76 -1.64
N HIS A 43 23.55 6.12 -0.65
CA HIS A 43 23.10 4.82 -0.10
C HIS A 43 22.43 4.97 1.28
N THR A 44 22.37 6.19 1.84
CA THR A 44 21.71 6.45 3.11
C THR A 44 20.23 6.65 2.88
N PHE A 45 19.42 5.75 3.42
CA PHE A 45 17.99 5.95 3.60
C PHE A 45 17.75 7.20 4.44
N CYS A 46 17.30 8.27 3.79
CA CYS A 46 16.64 9.39 4.45
C CYS A 46 15.13 9.11 4.47
N PRO A 47 14.52 8.87 5.63
CA PRO A 47 13.13 9.23 5.98
C PRO A 47 12.43 10.36 5.16
N ARG A 48 11.08 10.43 5.14
CA ARG A 48 10.27 11.55 4.50
C ARG A 48 8.85 11.85 5.11
N TYR A 49 8.61 12.69 6.15
CA TYR A 49 7.47 12.65 7.14
C TYR A 49 6.08 12.10 6.73
N SER A 50 5.52 11.14 7.51
CA SER A 50 4.24 10.43 7.23
C SER A 50 3.07 10.85 8.12
N PRO A 51 1.92 11.22 7.54
CA PRO A 51 0.61 11.06 8.14
C PRO A 51 -0.08 9.81 7.57
N SER A 52 0.46 8.63 7.89
CA SER A 52 -0.40 7.44 8.01
C SER A 52 -1.51 7.83 8.99
N PRO A 53 -2.78 7.95 8.58
CA PRO A 53 -3.80 8.53 9.43
C PRO A 53 -3.95 7.64 10.65
N ALA A 54 -3.50 8.11 11.81
CA ALA A 54 -3.53 7.34 13.05
C ALA A 54 -4.96 6.83 13.26
N PRO A 55 -5.16 5.57 13.72
CA PRO A 55 -6.49 5.01 13.89
C PRO A 55 -7.37 6.01 14.64
N THR A 56 -8.56 6.38 14.14
CA THR A 56 -9.31 7.56 14.63
C THR A 56 -9.46 7.61 16.16
N VAL A 57 -9.61 6.43 16.77
CA VAL A 57 -9.60 6.20 18.24
C VAL A 57 -8.37 6.79 18.97
N VAL A 58 -7.17 6.74 18.39
CA VAL A 58 -5.91 7.31 18.92
C VAL A 58 -6.02 8.82 19.11
N ASN A 59 -6.83 9.51 18.31
CA ASN A 59 -6.96 10.97 18.37
C ASN A 59 -7.98 11.47 19.42
N LEU A 60 -8.60 10.56 20.20
CA LEU A 60 -9.65 10.90 21.16
C LEU A 60 -9.12 11.32 22.55
N CYS A 61 -8.39 10.43 23.25
CA CYS A 61 -7.81 10.73 24.57
C CYS A 61 -6.57 9.87 24.88
N HIS A 62 -5.97 10.05 26.06
CA HIS A 62 -4.79 9.27 26.47
C HIS A 62 -5.07 7.76 26.58
N GLU A 63 -6.17 7.38 27.23
CA GLU A 63 -6.50 5.98 27.41
C GLU A 63 -6.85 5.29 26.08
N SER A 64 -7.47 6.00 25.13
CA SER A 64 -7.68 5.51 23.76
C SER A 64 -6.37 5.23 23.02
N ARG A 65 -5.33 6.07 23.22
CA ARG A 65 -3.99 5.85 22.67
C ARG A 65 -3.33 4.61 23.25
N ALA A 66 -3.39 4.45 24.57
CA ALA A 66 -2.85 3.28 25.26
C ALA A 66 -3.55 1.98 24.81
N GLU A 67 -4.88 2.00 24.72
CA GLU A 67 -5.69 0.84 24.30
C GLU A 67 -5.43 0.48 22.83
N ALA A 68 -5.44 1.46 21.92
CA ALA A 68 -5.15 1.21 20.51
C ALA A 68 -3.74 0.64 20.29
N ARG A 69 -2.74 1.12 21.03
CA ARG A 69 -1.38 0.57 21.00
C ARG A 69 -1.35 -0.88 21.52
N TYR A 70 -2.04 -1.16 22.63
CA TYR A 70 -2.14 -2.51 23.19
C TYR A 70 -2.80 -3.48 22.21
N GLN A 71 -3.94 -3.11 21.61
CA GLN A 71 -4.64 -3.95 20.63
C GLN A 71 -3.82 -4.15 19.35
N ALA A 72 -3.16 -3.10 18.86
CA ALA A 72 -2.30 -3.20 17.69
C ALA A 72 -1.08 -4.11 17.94
N LEU A 73 -0.43 -3.99 19.10
CA LEU A 73 0.67 -4.89 19.52
C LEU A 73 0.19 -6.34 19.58
N LYS A 74 -0.93 -6.58 20.27
CA LYS A 74 -1.54 -7.92 20.44
C LYS A 74 -1.92 -8.57 19.10
N ALA A 75 -2.34 -7.77 18.12
CA ALA A 75 -2.76 -8.25 16.80
C ALA A 75 -1.62 -8.27 15.75
N GLY A 76 -0.39 -7.87 16.11
CA GLY A 76 0.72 -7.77 15.13
C GLY A 76 0.52 -6.66 14.09
N HIS A 77 -0.24 -5.62 14.43
CA HIS A 77 -0.52 -4.46 13.57
C HIS A 77 0.44 -3.28 13.80
N ILE A 78 1.51 -3.48 14.59
CA ILE A 78 2.59 -2.50 14.74
C ILE A 78 3.73 -2.93 13.83
N VAL A 79 4.01 -2.12 12.81
CA VAL A 79 5.22 -2.21 11.99
C VAL A 79 6.17 -1.11 12.45
N GLN A 80 7.45 -1.43 12.57
CA GLN A 80 8.48 -0.45 12.88
C GLN A 80 9.50 -0.44 11.74
N LEU A 81 9.68 0.70 11.07
CA LEU A 81 10.70 0.82 10.05
C LEU A 81 12.09 0.53 10.66
N PRO A 82 13.03 -0.06 9.90
CA PRO A 82 14.41 -0.13 10.34
C PRO A 82 14.89 1.29 10.62
N HIS A 83 15.68 1.47 11.67
CA HIS A 83 16.15 2.76 12.18
C HIS A 83 16.47 3.79 11.08
N PRO A 84 16.13 5.08 11.25
CA PRO A 84 16.84 6.13 10.55
C PRO A 84 18.34 5.90 10.77
N LEU A 85 19.12 5.88 9.68
CA LEU A 85 20.55 5.55 9.70
C LEU A 85 21.36 6.66 10.41
N GLY A 86 21.28 6.73 11.74
CA GLY A 86 21.91 7.76 12.56
C GLY A 86 21.32 7.97 13.98
N GLY A 87 20.25 7.28 14.39
CA GLY A 87 19.63 7.47 15.71
C GLY A 87 19.74 6.23 16.65
N PRO A 88 19.97 6.40 17.96
CA PRO A 88 20.03 5.29 18.92
C PRO A 88 18.66 4.75 19.37
N ASN A 89 17.56 5.38 18.93
CA ASN A 89 16.20 5.01 19.29
C ASN A 89 15.48 4.38 18.08
N PRO A 90 14.62 3.36 18.28
CA PRO A 90 13.78 2.82 17.22
C PRO A 90 12.83 3.89 16.66
N GLY A 91 12.45 3.73 15.39
CA GLY A 91 11.47 4.60 14.74
C GLY A 91 10.07 4.53 15.38
N PRO A 92 9.18 5.47 15.05
CA PRO A 92 7.82 5.49 15.59
C PRO A 92 7.01 4.26 15.14
N ASP A 93 6.13 3.79 16.03
CA ASP A 93 5.18 2.72 15.74
C ASP A 93 4.23 3.09 14.60
N LEU A 94 4.22 2.30 13.51
CA LEU A 94 3.28 2.44 12.40
C LEU A 94 2.12 1.45 12.57
N TYR A 95 0.90 1.97 12.60
CA TYR A 95 -0.32 1.16 12.76
C TYR A 95 -0.83 0.67 11.40
N PHE A 96 -0.59 -0.59 11.05
CA PHE A 96 -1.00 -1.21 9.79
C PHE A 96 -1.78 -2.52 10.03
N ARG A 97 -3.07 -2.53 9.68
CA ARG A 97 -3.94 -3.72 9.76
C ARG A 97 -3.93 -4.43 8.41
N PHE A 98 -3.06 -5.43 8.26
CA PHE A 98 -2.85 -6.19 7.02
C PHE A 98 -4.12 -6.72 6.33
N SER A 99 -5.21 -6.96 7.07
CA SER A 99 -6.50 -7.43 6.56
C SER A 99 -7.38 -6.35 5.93
N THR A 100 -7.13 -5.06 6.17
CA THR A 100 -8.05 -3.97 5.80
C THR A 100 -7.37 -2.71 5.26
N ASP A 101 -6.17 -2.39 5.72
CA ASP A 101 -5.45 -1.20 5.27
C ASP A 101 -4.69 -1.48 3.96
N ILE A 102 -4.50 -0.42 3.17
CA ILE A 102 -3.96 -0.47 1.81
C ILE A 102 -2.63 0.29 1.80
N LEU A 103 -1.53 -0.39 1.46
CA LEU A 103 -0.21 0.25 1.40
C LEU A 103 -0.13 1.17 0.17
N PHE A 104 0.03 2.48 0.40
CA PHE A 104 0.14 3.47 -0.68
C PHE A 104 1.58 3.73 -1.09
N ILE A 105 1.84 3.70 -2.40
CA ILE A 105 3.14 3.81 -3.05
C ILE A 105 3.08 4.98 -4.05
N PRO A 106 3.44 6.22 -3.64
CA PRO A 106 3.56 7.36 -4.54
C PRO A 106 4.81 7.24 -5.44
N LEU A 107 4.58 7.05 -6.73
CA LEU A 107 5.59 7.00 -7.80
C LEU A 107 5.60 8.25 -8.70
N LEU A 108 4.67 9.20 -8.46
CA LEU A 108 4.64 10.55 -9.05
C LEU A 108 4.09 11.58 -8.05
N GLY A 109 4.39 12.86 -8.31
CA GLY A 109 3.86 14.02 -7.58
C GLY A 109 4.94 14.84 -6.86
N PRO A 110 4.55 15.94 -6.17
CA PRO A 110 5.48 16.86 -5.50
C PRO A 110 6.22 16.27 -4.29
N ARG A 111 5.91 15.02 -3.91
CA ARG A 111 6.58 14.28 -2.83
C ARG A 111 7.68 13.34 -3.34
N LEU A 112 7.84 13.21 -4.66
CA LEU A 112 8.81 12.29 -5.25
C LEU A 112 10.24 12.77 -4.98
N GLY A 113 11.11 11.86 -4.57
CA GLY A 113 12.56 12.09 -4.58
C GLY A 113 13.32 10.81 -4.84
N HIS A 114 14.65 10.93 -4.96
CA HIS A 114 15.51 9.80 -5.26
C HIS A 114 15.26 8.67 -4.25
N TYR A 115 15.10 7.45 -4.81
CA TYR A 115 14.90 6.16 -4.14
C TYR A 115 13.47 5.70 -3.80
N ASP A 116 12.46 6.54 -3.57
CA ASP A 116 11.10 6.05 -3.21
C ASP A 116 10.48 5.10 -4.26
N SER A 117 10.86 5.28 -5.54
CA SER A 117 10.47 4.47 -6.69
C SER A 117 11.51 3.40 -7.12
N SER A 118 12.62 3.26 -6.39
CA SER A 118 13.68 2.29 -6.69
C SER A 118 13.29 0.88 -6.25
N PRO A 119 13.66 -0.19 -6.99
CA PRO A 119 13.50 -1.56 -6.53
C PRO A 119 14.23 -1.84 -5.22
N ASP A 120 15.47 -1.38 -5.17
CA ASP A 120 16.46 -1.77 -4.17
C ASP A 120 16.44 -0.85 -2.95
N SER A 121 15.65 0.24 -3.00
CA SER A 121 15.66 1.31 -1.98
C SER A 121 14.33 2.08 -1.87
N GLY A 122 13.25 1.55 -2.46
CA GLY A 122 11.92 2.16 -2.42
C GLY A 122 11.05 1.66 -1.28
N LEU A 123 9.85 2.23 -1.16
CA LEU A 123 8.95 2.01 -0.02
C LEU A 123 8.61 0.53 0.23
N LEU A 124 8.51 -0.27 -0.82
CA LEU A 124 8.30 -1.72 -0.71
C LEU A 124 9.53 -2.46 -0.14
N ALA A 125 10.75 -2.10 -0.52
CA ALA A 125 11.97 -2.69 0.04
C ALA A 125 12.13 -2.34 1.54
N HIS A 126 11.77 -1.11 1.91
CA HIS A 126 11.73 -0.69 3.32
C HIS A 126 10.61 -1.37 4.11
N PHE A 127 9.43 -1.60 3.51
CA PHE A 127 8.38 -2.39 4.15
C PHE A 127 8.77 -3.87 4.29
N HIS A 128 9.48 -4.44 3.32
CA HIS A 128 9.97 -5.82 3.36
C HIS A 128 10.96 -6.03 4.51
N THR A 129 11.82 -5.04 4.77
CA THR A 129 12.88 -5.11 5.79
C THR A 129 12.46 -4.59 7.17
N ALA A 130 11.26 -4.02 7.30
CA ALA A 130 10.76 -3.47 8.56
C ALA A 130 10.53 -4.52 9.66
N ILE A 131 10.80 -4.12 10.90
CA ILE A 131 10.59 -4.93 12.10
C ILE A 131 9.10 -5.21 12.25
N ALA A 132 8.77 -6.48 12.55
CA ALA A 132 7.42 -7.02 12.60
C ALA A 132 6.59 -6.90 11.30
N SER A 133 7.22 -6.53 10.18
CA SER A 133 6.60 -6.69 8.86
C SER A 133 6.53 -8.17 8.47
N ASN A 134 5.47 -8.54 7.77
CA ASN A 134 5.36 -9.84 7.12
C ASN A 134 4.86 -9.63 5.68
N PRO A 135 5.74 -9.72 4.66
CA PRO A 135 5.38 -9.57 3.26
C PRO A 135 4.25 -10.50 2.79
N THR A 136 4.06 -11.65 3.44
CA THR A 136 2.99 -12.60 3.12
C THR A 136 1.62 -12.20 3.69
N LEU A 137 1.55 -11.23 4.60
CA LEU A 137 0.27 -10.71 5.10
C LEU A 137 -0.24 -9.52 4.27
N LEU A 138 0.60 -8.87 3.46
CA LEU A 138 0.18 -7.76 2.61
C LEU A 138 -0.76 -8.24 1.50
N ARG A 139 -2.00 -7.77 1.51
CA ARG A 139 -3.05 -8.14 0.52
C ARG A 139 -3.38 -7.04 -0.48
N SER A 140 -3.33 -5.78 -0.05
CA SER A 140 -3.79 -4.63 -0.84
C SER A 140 -2.71 -3.55 -0.92
N ILE A 141 -2.43 -3.08 -2.14
CA ILE A 141 -1.56 -1.94 -2.40
C ILE A 141 -2.25 -0.92 -3.31
N ALA A 142 -1.87 0.34 -3.19
CA ALA A 142 -2.27 1.43 -4.08
C ALA A 142 -1.03 2.08 -4.67
N ILE A 143 -0.98 2.29 -5.99
CA ILE A 143 0.22 2.77 -6.70
C ILE A 143 -0.17 3.92 -7.63
N THR A 144 0.57 5.03 -7.63
CA THR A 144 0.36 6.08 -8.66
C THR A 144 1.01 5.72 -9.99
N LYS A 145 0.52 6.33 -11.06
CA LYS A 145 1.06 6.34 -12.43
C LYS A 145 2.58 6.14 -12.51
N VAL A 146 2.99 5.09 -13.22
CA VAL A 146 4.37 4.81 -13.66
C VAL A 146 4.41 5.03 -15.17
N ILE A 147 4.64 6.26 -15.64
CA ILE A 147 4.67 6.51 -17.08
C ILE A 147 6.10 6.83 -17.54
N GLN A 148 6.56 6.02 -18.51
CA GLN A 148 7.79 6.07 -19.30
C GLN A 148 9.13 5.62 -18.68
N SER A 149 9.51 5.99 -17.45
CA SER A 149 10.85 5.69 -16.92
C SER A 149 10.95 4.32 -16.23
N GLY A 150 10.24 4.12 -15.11
CA GLY A 150 10.30 2.92 -14.24
C GLY A 150 9.67 1.63 -14.80
N PHE A 151 9.61 1.48 -16.13
CA PHE A 151 9.11 0.25 -16.79
C PHE A 151 10.06 -0.37 -17.81
N ARG A 152 11.16 0.33 -18.16
CA ARG A 152 12.13 -0.21 -19.14
C ARG A 152 13.01 -1.32 -18.58
N ASP A 153 12.99 -1.54 -17.26
CA ASP A 153 13.95 -2.35 -16.50
C ASP A 153 13.31 -3.48 -15.67
N GLY A 154 11.97 -3.57 -15.58
CA GLY A 154 11.29 -4.56 -14.73
C GLY A 154 11.41 -4.28 -13.21
N SER A 155 11.82 -3.05 -12.86
CA SER A 155 12.02 -2.56 -11.50
C SER A 155 10.89 -2.92 -10.52
N LEU A 156 9.67 -2.45 -10.79
CA LEU A 156 8.54 -2.61 -9.87
C LEU A 156 8.12 -4.09 -9.66
N SER A 157 8.08 -4.91 -10.72
CA SER A 157 7.69 -6.32 -10.61
C SER A 157 8.69 -7.13 -9.79
N ASN A 158 10.00 -6.84 -9.95
CA ASN A 158 11.06 -7.43 -9.14
C ASN A 158 10.90 -7.21 -7.63
N VAL A 159 10.26 -6.12 -7.19
CA VAL A 159 9.94 -5.94 -5.75
C VAL A 159 8.64 -6.62 -5.37
N LEU A 160 7.60 -6.49 -6.21
CA LEU A 160 6.28 -7.08 -5.93
C LEU A 160 6.37 -8.59 -5.70
N ARG A 161 7.27 -9.31 -6.38
CA ARG A 161 7.47 -10.77 -6.19
C ARG A 161 7.79 -11.17 -4.74
N GLU A 162 8.36 -10.27 -3.94
CA GLU A 162 8.68 -10.52 -2.52
C GLU A 162 7.42 -10.47 -1.62
N PHE A 163 6.31 -9.95 -2.15
CA PHE A 163 4.99 -9.84 -1.52
C PHE A 163 3.99 -10.78 -2.20
N PRO A 164 4.13 -12.12 -2.08
CA PRO A 164 3.48 -13.09 -2.95
C PRO A 164 1.95 -13.18 -2.81
N ASN A 165 1.39 -12.46 -1.84
CA ASN A 165 0.01 -12.58 -1.38
C ASN A 165 -0.86 -11.37 -1.70
N ILE A 166 -0.33 -10.39 -2.46
CA ILE A 166 -1.12 -9.27 -2.98
C ILE A 166 -2.24 -9.83 -3.86
N SER A 167 -3.49 -9.48 -3.52
CA SER A 167 -4.72 -9.85 -4.23
C SER A 167 -5.50 -8.63 -4.73
N ARG A 168 -5.08 -7.41 -4.37
CA ARG A 168 -5.71 -6.15 -4.80
C ARG A 168 -4.64 -5.10 -5.14
N ILE A 169 -4.68 -4.57 -6.36
CA ILE A 169 -3.91 -3.39 -6.78
C ILE A 169 -4.87 -2.27 -7.15
N VAL A 170 -4.72 -1.12 -6.48
CA VAL A 170 -5.44 0.11 -6.80
C VAL A 170 -4.52 1.05 -7.57
N MET A 171 -4.83 1.26 -8.85
CA MET A 171 -4.11 2.17 -9.73
C MET A 171 -4.63 3.60 -9.53
N MET A 172 -3.82 4.44 -8.91
CA MET A 172 -4.19 5.80 -8.52
C MET A 172 -4.04 6.77 -9.70
N LEU A 173 -5.17 7.36 -10.09
CA LEU A 173 -5.29 8.34 -11.16
C LEU A 173 -4.60 9.66 -10.79
N THR A 174 -3.90 10.26 -11.76
CA THR A 174 -3.40 11.64 -11.68
C THR A 174 -4.26 12.54 -12.57
N GLU A 175 -4.23 13.86 -12.31
CA GLU A 175 -5.01 14.84 -13.09
C GLU A 175 -4.69 14.77 -14.59
N ASP A 176 -3.44 14.52 -15.00
CA ASP A 176 -3.10 14.34 -16.42
C ASP A 176 -3.76 13.11 -17.06
N VAL A 177 -4.02 12.05 -16.30
CA VAL A 177 -4.73 10.86 -16.83
C VAL A 177 -6.20 11.18 -17.03
N GLU A 178 -6.83 11.88 -16.09
CA GLU A 178 -8.26 12.20 -16.20
C GLU A 178 -8.58 13.11 -17.40
N ASN A 179 -7.66 14.03 -17.71
CA ASN A 179 -7.84 15.07 -18.73
C ASN A 179 -7.35 14.69 -20.15
N SER A 180 -6.82 13.46 -20.36
CA SER A 180 -6.28 13.04 -21.65
C SER A 180 -6.60 11.58 -21.97
N ASP A 181 -7.40 11.33 -23.01
CA ASP A 181 -7.80 9.96 -23.39
C ASP A 181 -6.61 9.08 -23.79
N ARG A 182 -5.58 9.66 -24.41
CA ARG A 182 -4.30 9.00 -24.68
C ARG A 182 -3.59 8.57 -23.39
N GLU A 183 -3.65 9.39 -22.33
CA GLU A 183 -3.06 9.02 -21.04
C GLU A 183 -3.89 7.95 -20.33
N LYS A 184 -5.22 7.93 -20.48
CA LYS A 184 -6.10 6.85 -19.97
C LYS A 184 -5.75 5.51 -20.61
N GLU A 185 -5.62 5.47 -21.93
CA GLU A 185 -5.22 4.27 -22.70
C GLU A 185 -3.85 3.75 -22.27
N LEU A 186 -2.86 4.64 -22.17
CA LEU A 186 -1.52 4.31 -21.68
C LEU A 186 -1.53 3.83 -20.22
N PHE A 187 -2.39 4.39 -19.37
CA PHE A 187 -2.51 4.02 -17.96
C PHE A 187 -3.15 2.64 -17.78
N VAL A 188 -4.17 2.30 -18.58
CA VAL A 188 -4.76 0.95 -18.62
C VAL A 188 -3.73 -0.08 -19.09
N ARG A 189 -2.99 0.21 -20.18
CA ARG A 189 -1.92 -0.67 -20.67
C ARG A 189 -0.77 -0.85 -19.66
N ALA A 190 -0.43 0.19 -18.90
CA ALA A 190 0.53 0.13 -17.81
C ALA A 190 0.06 -0.78 -16.67
N ALA A 191 -1.19 -0.65 -16.23
CA ALA A 191 -1.80 -1.51 -15.22
C ALA A 191 -1.78 -2.99 -15.66
N ALA A 192 -2.22 -3.28 -16.88
CA ALA A 192 -2.19 -4.63 -17.47
C ALA A 192 -0.78 -5.24 -17.47
N ARG A 193 0.24 -4.44 -17.78
CA ARG A 193 1.64 -4.89 -17.76
C ARG A 193 2.13 -5.22 -16.34
N ILE A 194 1.84 -4.39 -15.33
CA ILE A 194 2.20 -4.68 -13.92
C ILE A 194 1.66 -6.04 -13.50
N VAL A 195 0.35 -6.25 -13.72
CA VAL A 195 -0.37 -7.46 -13.31
C VAL A 195 0.23 -8.70 -13.98
N ARG A 196 0.48 -8.63 -15.30
CA ARG A 196 1.05 -9.75 -16.07
C ARG A 196 2.47 -10.10 -15.63
N MET A 197 3.32 -9.11 -15.38
CA MET A 197 4.69 -9.35 -14.88
C MET A 197 4.67 -9.97 -13.49
N TYR A 198 3.89 -9.42 -12.56
CA TYR A 198 3.74 -9.97 -11.22
C TYR A 198 3.24 -11.43 -11.23
N LYS A 199 2.24 -11.76 -12.07
CA LYS A 199 1.79 -13.16 -12.26
C LYS A 199 2.91 -14.08 -12.77
N ILE A 200 3.72 -13.64 -13.73
CA ILE A 200 4.86 -14.41 -14.25
C ILE A 200 5.94 -14.64 -13.17
N ASP A 201 6.19 -13.66 -12.30
CA ASP A 201 7.09 -13.80 -11.16
C ASP A 201 6.55 -14.83 -10.14
N LEU A 202 5.25 -14.80 -9.83
CA LEU A 202 4.63 -15.80 -8.95
C LEU A 202 4.65 -17.21 -9.55
N MET A 203 4.38 -17.36 -10.85
CA MET A 203 4.48 -18.64 -11.56
C MET A 203 5.91 -19.20 -11.51
N SER A 204 6.89 -18.34 -11.76
CA SER A 204 8.32 -18.69 -11.70
C SER A 204 8.75 -19.09 -10.29
N ARG A 205 8.25 -18.38 -9.26
CA ARG A 205 8.48 -18.69 -7.84
C ARG A 205 7.88 -20.04 -7.42
N ALA A 206 6.66 -20.35 -7.84
CA ALA A 206 6.02 -21.64 -7.58
C ALA A 206 6.81 -22.78 -8.26
N ARG A 207 7.12 -22.64 -9.55
CA ARG A 207 7.92 -23.60 -10.32
C ARG A 207 9.30 -23.83 -9.70
N GLY A 208 9.98 -22.77 -9.23
CA GLY A 208 11.28 -22.85 -8.57
C GLY A 208 11.27 -23.63 -7.25
N LYS A 209 10.11 -23.79 -6.62
CA LYS A 209 9.92 -24.63 -5.43
C LYS A 209 9.36 -26.04 -5.73
N GLY A 210 9.04 -26.33 -6.99
CA GLY A 210 8.27 -27.53 -7.36
C GLY A 210 6.78 -27.47 -6.99
N GLU A 211 6.26 -26.29 -6.64
CA GLU A 211 4.83 -26.06 -6.35
C GLU A 211 4.08 -25.79 -7.67
N THR A 212 2.87 -26.35 -7.82
CA THR A 212 1.95 -25.94 -8.90
C THR A 212 1.47 -24.52 -8.61
N PHE A 213 1.69 -23.58 -9.53
CA PHE A 213 1.12 -22.24 -9.39
C PHE A 213 -0.41 -22.34 -9.35
N ARG A 214 -1.01 -21.78 -8.30
CA ARG A 214 -2.46 -21.62 -8.19
C ARG A 214 -2.77 -20.14 -8.38
N PRO A 215 -3.39 -19.73 -9.49
CA PRO A 215 -3.91 -18.37 -9.61
C PRO A 215 -4.89 -18.10 -8.46
N HIS A 216 -4.68 -17.00 -7.75
CA HIS A 216 -5.66 -16.42 -6.83
C HIS A 216 -6.36 -15.24 -7.50
N LEU A 217 -7.59 -14.96 -7.05
CA LEU A 217 -8.35 -13.80 -7.51
C LEU A 217 -7.53 -12.52 -7.28
N PHE A 218 -7.41 -11.72 -8.33
CA PHE A 218 -6.55 -10.56 -8.37
C PHE A 218 -7.33 -9.36 -8.89
N ASP A 219 -7.81 -8.53 -7.98
CA ASP A 219 -8.61 -7.35 -8.32
C ASP A 219 -7.71 -6.17 -8.67
N VAL A 220 -7.88 -5.69 -9.90
CA VAL A 220 -7.38 -4.37 -10.32
C VAL A 220 -8.53 -3.38 -10.27
N GLU A 221 -8.29 -2.27 -9.60
CA GLU A 221 -9.21 -1.13 -9.54
C GLU A 221 -8.47 0.15 -9.93
N PHE A 222 -9.20 1.11 -10.46
CA PHE A 222 -8.70 2.46 -10.66
C PHE A 222 -9.37 3.39 -9.64
N ALA A 223 -8.63 4.32 -9.05
CA ALA A 223 -9.17 5.17 -8.01
C ALA A 223 -8.56 6.57 -7.99
N ARG A 224 -9.29 7.48 -7.37
CA ARG A 224 -8.87 8.85 -7.08
C ARG A 224 -8.68 9.02 -5.58
N LEU A 225 -7.76 9.90 -5.17
CA LEU A 225 -7.67 10.34 -3.78
C LEU A 225 -8.52 11.60 -3.59
N ARG A 226 -9.68 11.48 -2.93
CA ARG A 226 -10.57 12.63 -2.65
C ARG A 226 -10.78 12.75 -1.15
N GLY A 227 -10.41 13.89 -0.56
CA GLY A 227 -10.60 14.13 0.88
C GLY A 227 -9.92 13.11 1.82
N GLY A 228 -8.86 12.44 1.36
CA GLY A 228 -8.20 11.36 2.11
C GLY A 228 -8.83 9.97 1.97
N THR A 229 -9.88 9.81 1.15
CA THR A 229 -10.51 8.52 0.85
C THR A 229 -10.28 8.09 -0.60
N LEU A 230 -10.40 6.79 -0.85
CA LEU A 230 -10.41 6.21 -2.19
C LEU A 230 -11.79 6.35 -2.82
N ASP A 231 -11.86 7.11 -3.91
CA ASP A 231 -13.01 7.17 -4.82
C ASP A 231 -12.74 6.22 -5.98
N ILE A 232 -13.30 5.00 -5.90
CA ILE A 232 -13.09 3.94 -6.89
C ILE A 232 -13.86 4.27 -8.18
N VAL A 233 -13.15 4.30 -9.30
CA VAL A 233 -13.76 4.46 -10.64
C VAL A 233 -14.34 3.11 -11.07
N SER A 234 -15.63 3.12 -11.45
CA SER A 234 -16.36 1.89 -11.78
C SER A 234 -15.75 1.18 -13.00
N LYS A 235 -15.89 -0.16 -13.05
CA LYS A 235 -15.25 -0.99 -14.08
C LYS A 235 -15.78 -0.69 -15.49
N GLU A 236 -17.02 -0.23 -15.58
CA GLU A 236 -17.69 0.18 -16.82
C GLU A 236 -16.96 1.37 -17.48
N ILE A 237 -16.57 2.38 -16.67
CA ILE A 237 -15.97 3.62 -17.17
C ILE A 237 -14.58 3.38 -17.78
N TRP A 238 -13.71 2.62 -17.10
CA TRP A 238 -12.33 2.45 -17.56
C TRP A 238 -12.14 1.33 -18.58
N LYS A 239 -13.13 0.43 -18.75
CA LYS A 239 -13.19 -0.51 -19.90
C LYS A 239 -13.19 0.24 -21.23
N GLU A 240 -13.82 1.41 -21.30
CA GLU A 240 -13.90 2.24 -22.50
C GLU A 240 -12.56 2.94 -22.83
N TRP A 241 -11.58 2.93 -21.93
CA TRP A 241 -10.31 3.65 -22.12
C TRP A 241 -9.28 2.87 -22.94
N SER A 242 -9.54 1.61 -23.31
CA SER A 242 -8.59 0.79 -24.09
C SER A 242 -9.29 -0.39 -24.75
N ASP A 243 -9.02 -0.60 -26.04
CA ASP A 243 -9.57 -1.69 -26.86
C ASP A 243 -9.30 -3.11 -26.31
N GLY A 244 -8.35 -3.25 -25.38
CA GLY A 244 -7.97 -4.52 -24.74
C GLY A 244 -8.96 -5.08 -23.69
N GLY A 245 -10.11 -4.45 -23.47
CA GLY A 245 -11.17 -4.93 -22.58
C GLY A 245 -10.75 -5.06 -21.10
N ASP A 246 -11.44 -5.93 -20.34
CA ASP A 246 -11.13 -6.25 -18.94
C ASP A 246 -10.54 -7.64 -18.70
N GLU A 247 -10.31 -8.44 -19.75
CA GLU A 247 -9.76 -9.80 -19.63
C GLU A 247 -8.48 -9.83 -18.79
N TRP A 248 -7.62 -8.81 -18.93
CA TRP A 248 -6.36 -8.64 -18.18
C TRP A 248 -6.57 -8.23 -16.70
N ALA A 249 -7.72 -7.66 -16.36
CA ALA A 249 -8.06 -7.08 -15.05
C ALA A 249 -8.92 -8.00 -14.18
N THR A 250 -9.58 -9.00 -14.79
CA THR A 250 -10.27 -10.09 -14.10
C THR A 250 -9.49 -11.40 -14.17
N LEU A 251 -8.74 -11.67 -15.26
CA LEU A 251 -7.88 -12.83 -15.52
C LEU A 251 -8.23 -14.08 -14.69
N ASP A 252 -9.40 -14.63 -14.98
CA ASP A 252 -9.84 -15.92 -14.47
C ASP A 252 -8.94 -17.02 -15.05
N ASN A 253 -7.93 -17.41 -14.27
CA ASN A 253 -7.18 -18.66 -14.36
C ASN A 253 -6.45 -19.02 -15.68
N SER A 254 -6.45 -18.18 -16.71
CA SER A 254 -5.70 -18.43 -17.94
C SER A 254 -4.19 -18.25 -17.73
N GLU A 255 -3.42 -19.23 -18.22
CA GLU A 255 -1.96 -19.06 -18.36
C GLU A 255 -1.66 -17.86 -19.27
N PRO A 256 -0.55 -17.12 -19.04
CA PRO A 256 -0.17 -16.02 -19.91
C PRO A 256 0.06 -16.55 -21.33
N PHE A 257 -0.78 -16.15 -22.27
CA PHE A 257 -0.56 -16.38 -23.70
C PHE A 257 0.85 -15.91 -24.09
N TRP A 258 1.55 -16.73 -24.88
CA TRP A 258 2.90 -16.49 -25.37
C TRP A 258 2.89 -15.66 -26.66
#